data_AF-A0A0S8F3R1-F1
#
_entry.id   AF-A0A0S8F3R1-F1
#
_cell.length_a   1.000
_cell.length_b   1.000
_cell.length_c   1.000
_cell.angle_alpha   90.00
_cell.angle_beta   90.00
_cell.angle_gamma   90.00
#
_symmetry.space_group_name_H-M   'P 1'
#
loop_
_entity.id
_entity.type
_entity.pdbx_description
1 polymer ?
#
loop_
_entity_poly.entity_id
_entity_poly.type
_entity_poly.pdbx_seq_one_letter_code
_entity_poly.pdbx_strand_id
1 'polypeptide(L)'
;MATGVVIFLLHERAFCETIDLSRFAYCLHWVQAATMKGLRLILVLKEASLALIAACLFLGSLPALAYASGPDSGDPEPIVLANESRILGHWQRGEGEAIIEISEREGIYRGVIVWSQRRPETVGIEVFRELRYDPEEREWHGRAYSIKRKREVPIDIEVPKRDELELTAHILIFKKDVDFKRVPNAQIAARRAKSDL
;
A
#
# COMPACT_ATOMS: atom_id res chain seq x y z
N MET A 1 49.61 6.06 30.83
CA MET A 1 50.18 6.05 29.46
C MET A 1 49.01 6.02 28.49
N ALA A 2 48.84 7.12 27.77
CA ALA A 2 47.75 7.36 26.84
C ALA A 2 48.32 7.43 25.42
N THR A 3 47.72 6.68 24.50
CA THR A 3 47.74 6.83 23.03
C THR A 3 46.85 5.69 22.51
N GLY A 4 45.76 5.88 21.76
CA GLY A 4 45.39 6.94 20.83
C GLY A 4 45.20 6.30 19.44
N VAL A 5 43.94 6.18 18.97
CA VAL A 5 43.32 6.89 17.81
C VAL A 5 43.17 5.86 16.66
N VAL A 6 42.05 5.64 15.94
CA VAL A 6 41.35 6.45 14.90
C VAL A 6 40.08 5.65 14.50
N ILE A 7 38.87 6.14 14.76
CA ILE A 7 37.88 6.76 13.82
C ILE A 7 37.35 5.86 12.68
N PHE A 8 36.04 5.58 12.74
CA PHE A 8 35.09 5.57 11.59
C PHE A 8 33.80 6.23 12.10
N LEU A 9 33.68 7.55 12.00
CA LEU A 9 32.88 8.29 11.00
C LEU A 9 31.44 7.77 10.80
N LEU A 10 30.51 8.49 11.44
CA LEU A 10 29.36 9.16 10.80
C LEU A 10 28.62 8.40 9.69
N HIS A 11 27.42 7.89 10.01
CA HIS A 11 26.30 7.91 9.07
C HIS A 11 24.96 8.11 9.81
N GLU A 12 24.83 9.24 10.49
CA GLU A 12 23.53 9.91 10.64
C GLU A 12 23.06 10.35 9.25
N ARG A 13 21.86 9.91 8.83
CA ARG A 13 20.91 10.50 7.86
C ARG A 13 20.21 9.41 7.04
N ALA A 14 18.93 9.17 7.34
CA ALA A 14 17.88 8.86 6.36
C ALA A 14 16.48 8.79 7.01
N PHE A 15 16.10 9.84 7.73
CA PHE A 15 14.72 10.31 7.76
C PHE A 15 14.80 11.81 7.50
N CYS A 16 15.02 12.17 6.22
CA CYS A 16 15.39 13.53 5.78
C CYS A 16 14.48 14.63 6.33
N GLU A 17 15.11 15.50 7.11
CA GLU A 17 14.94 16.96 7.15
C GLU A 17 15.08 17.49 5.70
N THR A 18 14.37 18.49 5.19
CA THR A 18 14.28 19.89 5.65
C THR A 18 13.19 20.53 4.78
N ILE A 19 12.12 21.10 5.34
CA ILE A 19 11.30 22.08 4.61
C ILE A 19 11.83 23.43 5.04
N ASP A 20 12.73 23.97 4.21
CA ASP A 20 13.24 25.33 4.31
C ASP A 20 12.15 26.30 3.80
N LEU A 21 11.59 27.08 4.72
CA LEU A 21 10.53 28.06 4.47
C LEU A 21 11.01 29.27 3.65
N SER A 22 12.30 29.41 3.35
CA SER A 22 12.82 30.49 2.50
C SER A 22 12.51 30.31 1.00
N ARG A 23 12.11 29.11 0.57
CA ARG A 23 11.69 28.84 -0.82
C ARG A 23 10.22 29.14 -1.12
N PHE A 24 9.40 29.47 -0.11
CA PHE A 24 7.99 29.82 -0.33
C PHE A 24 7.77 31.17 -1.02
N ALA A 25 8.76 32.08 -0.99
CA ALA A 25 8.65 33.39 -1.65
C ALA A 25 8.79 33.33 -3.19
N TYR A 26 9.42 32.27 -3.74
CA TYR A 26 9.62 32.15 -5.19
C TYR A 26 8.53 31.36 -5.92
N CYS A 27 7.67 30.63 -5.20
CA CYS A 27 6.59 29.87 -5.84
C CYS A 27 5.34 30.72 -6.13
N LEU A 28 5.12 31.80 -5.37
CA LEU A 28 3.94 32.66 -5.58
C LEU A 28 4.00 33.45 -6.90
N HIS A 29 5.20 33.68 -7.44
CA HIS A 29 5.37 34.39 -8.72
C HIS A 29 5.19 33.48 -9.95
N TRP A 30 5.23 32.15 -9.79
CA TRP A 30 4.97 31.20 -10.88
C TRP A 30 3.51 30.76 -10.96
N VAL A 31 2.76 30.82 -9.87
CA VAL A 31 1.32 30.49 -9.86
C VAL A 31 0.47 31.57 -10.56
N GLN A 32 0.94 32.81 -10.68
CA GLN A 32 0.26 33.85 -11.48
C GLN A 32 0.56 33.80 -12.99
N ALA A 33 1.52 32.98 -13.46
CA ALA A 33 1.85 32.85 -14.88
C ALA A 33 1.15 31.68 -15.59
N ALA A 34 0.55 30.75 -14.84
CA ALA A 34 -0.13 29.56 -15.38
C ALA A 34 -1.66 29.68 -15.46
N THR A 35 -2.25 30.81 -15.05
CA THR A 35 -3.70 31.06 -15.03
C THR A 35 -4.27 31.64 -16.34
N MET A 36 -3.50 31.72 -17.43
CA MET A 36 -3.99 32.29 -18.71
C MET A 36 -3.90 31.39 -19.95
N LYS A 37 -3.60 30.09 -19.83
CA LYS A 37 -3.58 29.17 -20.99
C LYS A 37 -4.48 27.93 -20.89
N GLY A 38 -5.12 27.68 -19.75
CA GLY A 38 -6.00 26.51 -19.55
C GLY A 38 -7.48 26.71 -19.91
N LEU A 39 -7.92 27.93 -20.22
CA LEU A 39 -9.35 28.24 -20.39
C LEU A 39 -9.90 28.03 -21.82
N ARG A 40 -9.14 27.42 -22.74
CA ARG A 40 -9.59 27.14 -24.12
C ARG A 40 -9.82 25.66 -24.45
N LEU A 41 -9.60 24.73 -23.52
CA LEU A 41 -9.76 23.30 -23.80
C LEU A 41 -11.03 22.66 -23.21
N ILE A 42 -11.90 23.44 -22.55
CA ILE A 42 -13.12 22.93 -21.89
C ILE A 42 -14.36 23.03 -22.81
N LEU A 43 -14.18 23.37 -24.09
CA LEU A 43 -15.29 23.72 -24.99
C LEU A 43 -15.25 22.97 -26.35
N VAL A 44 -14.74 21.74 -26.43
CA VAL A 44 -14.83 20.93 -27.67
C VAL A 44 -14.96 19.42 -27.41
N LEU A 45 -15.67 18.98 -26.37
CA LEU A 45 -15.97 17.55 -26.24
C LEU A 45 -17.35 17.33 -25.60
N LYS A 46 -18.36 18.00 -26.16
CA LYS A 46 -19.76 17.84 -25.76
C LYS A 46 -20.67 17.60 -26.97
N GLU A 47 -20.23 16.87 -27.99
CA GLU A 47 -21.13 16.40 -29.07
C GLU A 47 -20.62 15.10 -29.69
N ALA A 48 -20.88 13.95 -29.04
CA ALA A 48 -20.89 12.63 -29.67
C ALA A 48 -21.41 11.56 -28.70
N SER A 49 -22.65 11.67 -28.24
CA SER A 49 -23.35 10.56 -27.55
C SER A 49 -24.82 10.87 -27.54
N LEU A 50 -25.55 10.40 -28.55
CA LEU A 50 -27.00 10.15 -28.56
C LEU A 50 -27.44 9.68 -29.96
N ALA A 51 -26.94 8.53 -30.43
CA ALA A 51 -27.50 7.82 -31.61
C ALA A 51 -26.96 6.39 -31.73
N LEU A 52 -27.25 5.51 -30.76
CA LEU A 52 -27.07 4.06 -30.95
C LEU A 52 -27.95 3.24 -29.97
N ILE A 53 -29.21 3.66 -29.82
CA ILE A 53 -30.26 2.88 -29.16
C ILE A 53 -31.46 2.88 -30.10
N ALA A 54 -31.48 2.00 -31.10
CA ALA A 54 -32.68 1.54 -31.83
C ALA A 54 -32.27 0.66 -33.03
N ALA A 55 -31.85 -0.59 -32.80
CA ALA A 55 -31.78 -1.59 -33.88
C ALA A 55 -31.66 -3.05 -33.39
N CYS A 56 -32.29 -3.45 -32.27
CA CYS A 56 -32.32 -4.86 -31.86
C CYS A 56 -33.71 -5.29 -31.37
N LEU A 57 -34.76 -4.89 -32.08
CA LEU A 57 -36.08 -5.52 -31.95
C LEU A 57 -36.52 -5.94 -33.35
N PHE A 58 -37.07 -7.16 -33.41
CA PHE A 58 -37.59 -7.87 -34.58
C PHE A 58 -36.57 -8.65 -35.41
N LEU A 59 -36.36 -9.91 -35.03
CA LEU A 59 -36.78 -11.06 -35.83
C LEU A 59 -36.75 -12.31 -34.95
N GLY A 60 -37.93 -12.77 -34.54
CA GLY A 60 -38.10 -14.08 -33.96
C GLY A 60 -37.95 -15.17 -35.03
N SER A 61 -37.27 -16.25 -34.68
CA SER A 61 -37.59 -17.60 -35.15
C SER A 61 -36.85 -18.60 -34.27
N LEU A 62 -37.60 -19.29 -33.40
CA LEU A 62 -37.15 -20.51 -32.73
C LEU A 62 -37.06 -21.63 -33.77
N PRO A 63 -36.09 -22.55 -33.61
CA PRO A 63 -36.55 -23.87 -33.19
C PRO A 63 -35.67 -24.52 -32.10
N ALA A 64 -36.38 -25.17 -31.19
CA ALA A 64 -36.07 -26.44 -30.52
C ALA A 64 -34.60 -26.83 -30.30
N LEU A 65 -34.17 -26.68 -29.05
CA LEU A 65 -33.80 -27.77 -28.13
C LEU A 65 -33.08 -28.99 -28.74
N ALA A 66 -31.76 -29.03 -28.56
CA ALA A 66 -31.00 -30.26 -28.44
C ALA A 66 -30.12 -30.14 -27.19
N TYR A 67 -30.50 -30.83 -26.12
CA TYR A 67 -29.63 -31.08 -24.98
C TYR A 67 -28.57 -32.09 -25.43
N ALA A 68 -27.32 -31.63 -25.55
CA ALA A 68 -26.16 -32.51 -25.58
C ALA A 68 -25.43 -32.35 -24.25
N SER A 69 -25.64 -33.35 -23.40
CA SER A 69 -24.99 -33.54 -22.11
C SER A 69 -23.48 -33.70 -22.26
N GLY A 70 -22.72 -32.88 -21.56
CA GLY A 70 -21.31 -33.10 -21.27
C GLY A 70 -20.97 -32.41 -19.95
N PRO A 71 -20.53 -33.13 -18.91
CA PRO A 71 -20.13 -32.52 -17.65
C PRO A 71 -18.71 -32.00 -17.84
N ASP A 72 -18.56 -30.76 -18.29
CA ASP A 72 -17.32 -30.01 -18.06
C ASP A 72 -17.50 -29.25 -16.75
N SER A 73 -17.30 -29.97 -15.65
CA SER A 73 -17.08 -29.41 -14.33
C SER A 73 -15.73 -28.69 -14.33
N GLY A 74 -15.69 -27.54 -15.00
CA GLY A 74 -14.75 -26.48 -14.71
C GLY A 74 -15.32 -25.68 -13.56
N ASP A 75 -15.18 -26.19 -12.34
CA ASP A 75 -15.26 -25.32 -11.17
C ASP A 75 -14.32 -24.15 -11.45
N PRO A 76 -14.77 -22.87 -11.40
CA PRO A 76 -13.84 -21.76 -11.53
C PRO A 76 -12.83 -21.91 -10.39
N GLU A 77 -11.56 -22.14 -10.75
CA GLU A 77 -10.47 -22.18 -9.79
C GLU A 77 -10.56 -20.95 -8.86
N PRO A 78 -10.38 -21.10 -7.54
CA PRO A 78 -10.42 -19.98 -6.61
C PRO A 78 -9.11 -19.18 -6.72
N ILE A 79 -8.92 -18.44 -7.81
CA ILE A 79 -7.68 -17.70 -8.12
C ILE A 79 -7.54 -16.43 -7.24
N VAL A 80 -8.62 -15.96 -6.60
CA VAL A 80 -8.63 -14.70 -5.83
C VAL A 80 -8.01 -14.85 -4.42
N LEU A 81 -8.17 -16.00 -3.77
CA LEU A 81 -7.72 -16.22 -2.37
C LEU A 81 -6.18 -16.33 -2.21
N ALA A 82 -5.48 -16.73 -3.28
CA ALA A 82 -4.03 -16.92 -3.23
C ALA A 82 -3.24 -15.59 -3.13
N ASN A 83 -3.86 -14.47 -3.53
CA ASN A 83 -3.23 -13.15 -3.43
C ASN A 83 -3.63 -12.44 -2.12
N GLU A 84 -4.89 -12.57 -1.69
CA GLU A 84 -5.39 -11.98 -0.43
C GLU A 84 -4.65 -12.52 0.80
N SER A 85 -4.37 -13.83 0.82
CA SER A 85 -3.66 -14.44 1.94
C SER A 85 -2.17 -14.08 2.00
N ARG A 86 -1.60 -13.50 0.93
CA ARG A 86 -0.16 -13.23 0.84
C ARG A 86 0.29 -12.10 1.76
N ILE A 87 -0.57 -11.12 2.05
CA ILE A 87 -0.22 -10.01 2.95
C ILE A 87 -0.09 -10.46 4.41
N LEU A 88 -0.66 -11.60 4.78
CA LEU A 88 -0.65 -12.10 6.16
C LEU A 88 0.76 -12.47 6.64
N GLY A 89 1.02 -12.25 7.92
CA GLY A 89 2.26 -12.64 8.59
C GLY A 89 3.12 -11.46 9.04
N HIS A 90 4.42 -11.72 9.22
CA HIS A 90 5.35 -10.78 9.85
C HIS A 90 6.23 -10.06 8.82
N TRP A 91 6.31 -8.74 8.95
CA TRP A 91 6.98 -7.85 8.00
C TRP A 91 7.90 -6.87 8.71
N GLN A 92 9.09 -6.65 8.16
CA GLN A 92 10.10 -5.76 8.72
C GLN A 92 10.71 -4.88 7.62
N ARG A 93 10.71 -3.57 7.83
CA ARG A 93 11.23 -2.57 6.87
C ARG A 93 12.74 -2.66 6.67
N GLY A 94 13.46 -2.92 7.75
CA GLY A 94 14.92 -2.94 7.76
C GLY A 94 15.44 -3.55 9.04
N GLU A 95 16.71 -3.92 9.05
CA GLU A 95 17.31 -4.55 10.21
C GLU A 95 17.21 -3.65 11.45
N GLY A 96 16.82 -4.23 12.60
CA GLY A 96 16.60 -3.50 13.84
C GLY A 96 15.34 -2.62 13.91
N GLU A 97 14.60 -2.44 12.81
CA GLU A 97 13.30 -1.75 12.80
C GLU A 97 12.19 -2.63 13.39
N ALA A 98 11.04 -2.01 13.66
CA ALA A 98 9.86 -2.71 14.14
C ALA A 98 9.40 -3.81 13.19
N ILE A 99 8.92 -4.92 13.75
CA ILE A 99 8.23 -5.99 13.04
C ILE A 99 6.73 -5.79 13.21
N ILE A 100 6.01 -5.83 12.09
CA ILE A 100 4.56 -5.69 12.03
C ILE A 100 3.96 -7.06 11.71
N GLU A 101 2.99 -7.50 12.50
CA GLU A 101 2.14 -8.66 12.18
C GLU A 101 0.89 -8.15 11.49
N ILE A 102 0.68 -8.57 10.25
CA ILE A 102 -0.57 -8.38 9.52
C ILE A 102 -1.43 -9.62 9.71
N SER A 103 -2.63 -9.41 10.23
CA SER A 103 -3.62 -10.45 10.52
C SER A 103 -5.01 -10.02 10.07
N GLU A 104 -5.85 -11.00 9.80
CA GLU A 104 -7.28 -10.82 9.52
C GLU A 104 -8.07 -11.22 10.76
N ARG A 105 -9.08 -10.42 11.13
CA ARG A 105 -10.17 -10.86 12.00
C ARG A 105 -11.48 -10.26 11.52
N GLU A 106 -12.51 -11.10 11.39
CA GLU A 106 -13.87 -10.70 11.02
C GLU A 106 -13.94 -9.97 9.66
N GLY A 107 -13.14 -10.41 8.69
CA GLY A 107 -12.99 -9.82 7.37
C GLY A 107 -12.16 -8.54 7.34
N ILE A 108 -11.60 -8.10 8.49
CA ILE A 108 -10.84 -6.85 8.60
C ILE A 108 -9.37 -7.17 8.80
N TYR A 109 -8.55 -6.73 7.84
CA TYR A 109 -7.10 -6.85 7.89
C TYR A 109 -6.48 -5.65 8.62
N ARG A 110 -5.55 -5.94 9.53
CA ARG A 110 -4.84 -4.94 10.33
C ARG A 110 -3.40 -5.34 10.60
N GLY A 111 -2.55 -4.34 10.85
CA GLY A 111 -1.14 -4.50 11.14
C GLY A 111 -0.79 -3.96 12.52
N VAL A 112 -0.22 -4.80 13.38
CA VAL A 112 0.18 -4.44 14.75
C VAL A 112 1.68 -4.63 14.93
N ILE A 113 2.35 -3.68 15.60
CA ILE A 113 3.77 -3.86 15.96
C ILE A 113 3.87 -4.96 17.03
N VAL A 114 4.57 -6.05 16.72
CA VAL A 114 4.73 -7.18 17.65
C VAL A 114 6.13 -7.29 18.25
N TRP A 115 7.08 -6.55 17.69
CA TRP A 115 8.45 -6.47 18.22
C TRP A 115 9.14 -5.22 17.71
N SER A 116 10.00 -4.62 18.53
CA SER A 116 10.83 -3.48 18.17
C SER A 116 12.01 -3.38 19.13
N GLN A 117 13.24 -3.46 18.62
CA GLN A 117 14.43 -3.30 19.46
C GLN A 117 14.68 -1.83 19.83
N ARG A 118 14.48 -0.92 18.86
CA ARG A 118 14.79 0.50 19.02
C ARG A 118 13.76 1.26 19.85
N ARG A 119 12.50 0.81 19.78
CA ARG A 119 11.33 1.46 20.38
C ARG A 119 10.37 0.42 20.95
N PRO A 120 10.75 -0.31 22.02
CA PRO A 120 9.91 -1.36 22.59
C PRO A 120 8.55 -0.84 23.07
N GLU A 121 8.45 0.43 23.45
CA GLU A 121 7.21 1.11 23.86
C GLU A 121 6.16 1.21 22.76
N THR A 122 6.53 0.98 21.50
CA THR A 122 5.60 0.98 20.36
C THR A 122 4.95 -0.37 20.09
N VAL A 123 5.36 -1.42 20.79
CA VAL A 123 4.76 -2.76 20.67
C VAL A 123 3.29 -2.69 21.11
N GLY A 124 2.41 -3.34 20.35
CA GLY A 124 0.96 -3.32 20.53
C GLY A 124 0.24 -2.18 19.81
N ILE A 125 0.96 -1.20 19.24
CA ILE A 125 0.34 -0.14 18.44
C ILE A 125 -0.11 -0.70 17.09
N GLU A 126 -1.39 -0.48 16.76
CA GLU A 126 -1.96 -0.75 15.45
C GLU A 126 -1.52 0.33 14.45
N VAL A 127 -0.66 -0.08 13.51
CA VAL A 127 -0.05 0.78 12.51
C VAL A 127 -0.71 0.68 11.15
N PHE A 128 -1.29 -0.45 10.76
CA PHE A 128 -2.11 -0.57 9.56
C PHE A 128 -3.55 -0.86 9.95
N ARG A 129 -4.48 -0.08 9.41
CA ARG A 129 -5.89 -0.09 9.78
C ARG A 129 -6.76 -0.25 8.55
N GLU A 130 -7.80 -1.06 8.69
CA GLU A 130 -8.86 -1.23 7.69
C GLU A 130 -8.29 -1.55 6.29
N LEU A 131 -7.30 -2.45 6.22
CA LEU A 131 -6.76 -2.88 4.94
C LEU A 131 -7.83 -3.65 4.17
N ARG A 132 -8.03 -3.29 2.91
CA ARG A 132 -8.98 -3.92 1.98
C ARG A 132 -8.29 -4.19 0.66
N TYR A 133 -8.48 -5.40 0.15
CA TYR A 133 -7.94 -5.79 -1.14
C TYR A 133 -8.82 -5.25 -2.27
N ASP A 134 -8.20 -4.60 -3.25
CA ASP A 134 -8.81 -4.24 -4.53
C ASP A 134 -8.37 -5.25 -5.61
N PRO A 135 -9.28 -6.06 -6.16
CA PRO A 135 -8.94 -7.06 -7.16
C PRO A 135 -8.65 -6.45 -8.55
N GLU A 136 -9.13 -5.24 -8.84
CA GLU A 136 -8.92 -4.56 -10.13
C GLU A 136 -7.51 -3.98 -10.21
N GLU A 137 -7.07 -3.27 -9.16
CA GLU A 137 -5.72 -2.70 -9.06
C GLU A 137 -4.70 -3.73 -8.59
N ARG A 138 -5.17 -4.83 -7.98
CA ARG A 138 -4.36 -5.86 -7.29
C ARG A 138 -3.55 -5.31 -6.11
N GLU A 139 -4.03 -4.23 -5.52
CA GLU A 139 -3.43 -3.52 -4.39
C GLU A 139 -4.28 -3.67 -3.13
N TRP A 140 -3.70 -3.31 -1.99
CA TRP A 140 -4.41 -3.17 -0.73
C TRP A 140 -4.50 -1.71 -0.34
N HIS A 141 -5.70 -1.20 -0.11
CA HIS A 141 -5.89 0.16 0.38
C HIS A 141 -6.20 0.16 1.87
N GLY A 142 -5.75 1.20 2.57
CA GLY A 142 -6.13 1.42 3.95
C GLY A 142 -5.49 2.66 4.55
N ARG A 143 -5.25 2.63 5.87
CA ARG A 143 -4.62 3.74 6.59
C ARG A 143 -3.43 3.28 7.41
N ALA A 144 -2.36 4.07 7.39
CA ALA A 144 -1.22 3.91 8.29
C ALA A 144 -1.23 4.94 9.41
N TYR A 145 -1.08 4.51 10.67
CA TYR A 145 -0.86 5.41 11.79
C TYR A 145 0.63 5.75 11.94
N SER A 146 0.98 7.02 11.72
CA SER A 146 2.34 7.52 11.93
C SER A 146 2.57 7.92 13.39
N ILE A 147 3.26 7.07 14.14
CA ILE A 147 3.59 7.32 15.57
C ILE A 147 4.30 8.67 15.76
N LYS A 148 5.26 9.01 14.88
CA LYS A 148 6.01 10.28 14.95
C LYS A 148 5.14 11.50 14.70
N ARG A 149 4.17 11.42 13.79
CA ARG A 149 3.30 12.54 13.40
C ARG A 149 1.96 12.54 14.14
N LYS A 150 1.67 11.50 14.93
CA LYS A 150 0.42 11.27 15.66
C LYS A 150 -0.83 11.44 14.78
N ARG A 151 -0.75 10.94 13.53
CA ARG A 151 -1.84 11.05 12.56
C ARG A 151 -1.88 9.84 11.64
N GLU A 152 -3.03 9.62 11.04
CA GLU A 152 -3.22 8.63 9.99
C GLU A 152 -2.94 9.23 8.61
N VAL A 153 -2.47 8.39 7.69
CA VAL A 153 -2.30 8.72 6.27
C VAL A 153 -2.88 7.59 5.43
N PRO A 154 -3.50 7.89 4.27
CA PRO A 154 -3.88 6.87 3.31
C PRO A 154 -2.64 6.13 2.80
N ILE A 155 -2.78 4.83 2.59
CA ILE A 155 -1.73 3.97 2.05
C ILE A 155 -2.28 3.02 1.01
N ASP A 156 -1.41 2.68 0.07
CA ASP A 156 -1.57 1.53 -0.82
C ASP A 156 -0.44 0.54 -0.54
N ILE A 157 -0.74 -0.75 -0.60
CA ILE A 157 0.22 -1.83 -0.36
C ILE A 157 0.16 -2.84 -1.51
N GLU A 158 1.32 -3.16 -2.06
CA GLU A 158 1.52 -4.23 -3.01
C GLU A 158 2.31 -5.38 -2.37
N VAL A 159 2.03 -6.61 -2.79
CA VAL A 159 2.76 -7.81 -2.33
C VAL A 159 3.31 -8.58 -3.54
N PRO A 160 4.30 -7.99 -4.25
CA PRO A 160 4.74 -8.47 -5.55
C PRO A 160 5.32 -9.89 -5.48
N LYS A 161 6.05 -10.20 -4.40
CA LYS A 161 6.61 -11.52 -4.12
C LYS A 161 6.16 -12.03 -2.76
N ARG A 162 6.41 -13.32 -2.49
CA ARG A 162 6.04 -13.91 -1.19
C ARG A 162 6.73 -13.20 -0.04
N ASP A 163 7.96 -12.73 -0.21
CA ASP A 163 8.82 -12.17 0.82
C ASP A 163 8.99 -10.63 0.74
N GLU A 164 8.27 -9.98 -0.16
CA GLU A 164 8.35 -8.54 -0.43
C GLU A 164 6.97 -7.91 -0.30
N LEU A 165 6.92 -6.80 0.42
CA LEU A 165 5.75 -5.96 0.56
C LEU A 165 6.19 -4.51 0.34
N GLU A 166 5.53 -3.84 -0.59
CA GLU A 166 5.81 -2.46 -0.96
C GLU A 166 4.64 -1.60 -0.48
N LEU A 167 4.94 -0.48 0.18
CA LEU A 167 3.94 0.42 0.73
C LEU A 167 4.14 1.82 0.18
N THR A 168 3.07 2.41 -0.35
CA THR A 168 3.01 3.79 -0.80
C THR A 168 2.17 4.60 0.16
N ALA A 169 2.77 5.59 0.84
CA ALA A 169 2.06 6.50 1.74
C ALA A 169 1.73 7.83 1.07
N HIS A 170 0.46 8.26 1.12
CA HIS A 170 -0.01 9.51 0.54
C HIS A 170 0.00 10.63 1.57
N ILE A 171 0.91 11.59 1.41
CA ILE A 171 1.11 12.72 2.31
C ILE A 171 0.81 14.01 1.56
N LEU A 172 -0.44 14.46 1.63
CA LEU A 172 -0.93 15.63 0.88
C LEU A 172 -0.66 15.46 -0.63
N ILE A 173 0.29 16.22 -1.18
CA ILE A 173 0.69 16.19 -2.59
C ILE A 173 1.91 15.30 -2.86
N PHE A 174 2.45 14.65 -1.84
CA PHE A 174 3.65 13.80 -1.93
C PHE A 174 3.30 12.34 -1.69
N LYS A 175 4.01 11.46 -2.39
CA LYS A 175 4.02 10.02 -2.13
C LYS A 175 5.35 9.62 -1.50
N LYS A 176 5.33 8.56 -0.69
CA LYS A 176 6.53 7.98 -0.12
C LYS A 176 6.45 6.46 -0.13
N ASP A 177 7.45 5.85 -0.74
CA ASP A 177 7.54 4.40 -0.86
C ASP A 177 8.38 3.81 0.28
N VAL A 178 7.96 2.66 0.77
CA VAL A 178 8.56 1.95 1.89
C VAL A 178 8.49 0.44 1.64
N ASP A 179 9.66 -0.18 1.60
CA ASP A 179 9.75 -1.63 1.39
C ASP A 179 9.82 -2.40 2.70
N PHE A 180 9.23 -3.59 2.71
CA PHE A 180 9.26 -4.53 3.81
C PHE A 180 9.71 -5.90 3.33
N LYS A 181 10.46 -6.58 4.19
CA LYS A 181 10.86 -7.98 4.02
C LYS A 181 10.11 -8.87 4.99
N ARG A 182 9.73 -10.06 4.52
CA ARG A 182 9.06 -11.04 5.38
C ARG A 182 10.02 -11.57 6.44
N VAL A 183 9.50 -11.69 7.67
CA VAL A 183 10.22 -12.33 8.77
C VAL A 183 9.62 -13.71 9.04
N PRO A 184 10.43 -14.79 9.02
CA PRO A 184 9.95 -16.12 9.38
C PRO A 184 9.53 -16.23 10.85
N ASN A 185 8.46 -16.98 11.13
CA ASN A 185 7.93 -17.15 12.50
C ASN A 185 8.98 -17.68 13.49
N ALA A 186 9.88 -18.56 13.05
CA ALA A 186 10.97 -19.08 13.88
C ALA A 186 11.91 -17.95 14.39
N GLN A 187 12.17 -16.93 13.56
CA GLN A 187 12.98 -15.78 13.96
C GLN A 187 12.22 -14.89 14.97
N ILE A 188 10.91 -14.77 14.84
CA ILE A 188 10.07 -14.03 15.80
C ILE A 188 10.10 -14.71 17.18
N ALA A 189 9.93 -16.03 17.21
CA ALA A 189 9.99 -16.80 18.45
C ALA A 189 11.35 -16.66 19.15
N ALA A 190 12.45 -16.75 18.39
CA ALA A 190 13.80 -16.54 18.93
C ALA A 190 14.01 -15.13 19.50
N ARG A 191 13.49 -14.09 18.82
CA ARG A 191 13.58 -12.70 19.31
C ARG A 191 12.80 -12.49 20.60
N ARG A 192 11.59 -13.06 20.73
CA ARG A 192 10.78 -12.99 21.95
C ARG A 192 11.48 -13.67 23.13
N ALA A 193 11.97 -14.90 22.93
CA ALA A 193 12.68 -15.64 23.98
C ALA A 193 13.93 -14.91 24.50
N LYS A 194 14.60 -14.12 23.64
CA LYS A 194 15.74 -13.30 24.05
C LYS A 194 15.35 -12.05 24.84
N SER A 195 14.14 -11.52 24.65
CA SER A 195 13.66 -10.32 25.35
C SER A 195 13.15 -10.60 26.78
N ASP A 196 12.86 -11.86 27.10
CA ASP A 196 12.37 -12.30 28.41
C ASP A 196 13.52 -12.70 29.39
N LEU A 197 14.77 -12.58 28.96
CA LEU A 197 16.00 -12.86 29.72
C LEU A 197 16.66 -11.56 30.20
#